data_AF-A0AAV0YAM3-F1
#
_entry.id   AF-A0AAV0YAM3-F1
#
_cell.length_a   1.000
_cell.length_b   1.000
_cell.length_c   1.000
_cell.angle_alpha   90.00
_cell.angle_beta   90.00
_cell.angle_gamma   90.00
#
_symmetry.space_group_name_H-M   'P 1'
#
loop_
_entity.id
_entity.type
_entity.pdbx_description
1 polymer ?
#
loop_
_entity_poly.entity_id
_entity_poly.type
_entity_poly.pdbx_seq_one_letter_code
_entity_poly.pdbx_strand_id
1 'polypeptide(L)'
;METNQKVNCTLGDIFLSPAFIEQFPILNSDRFKLVEDRILNEPEYVPQLGSFIKTIGGTNLKNNVIRILSKLITNQYAITCSWTGRGKNIDTRLGDSGLMNSIKNVIKEIYSNSYTDSEFEKIVPDWLRHANTRFSRTK
;
A
#
# COMPACT_ATOMS: atom_id res chain seq x y z
N MET A 1 -11.42 -29.03 4.29
CA MET A 1 -12.51 -28.09 3.94
C MET A 1 -11.98 -26.69 4.13
N GLU A 2 -11.30 -26.15 3.13
CA GLU A 2 -10.78 -24.79 3.16
C GLU A 2 -11.80 -23.85 2.51
N THR A 3 -12.34 -22.94 3.32
CA THR A 3 -13.32 -21.94 2.91
C THR A 3 -12.62 -20.85 2.11
N ASN A 4 -12.68 -20.96 0.78
CA ASN A 4 -12.40 -19.85 -0.13
C ASN A 4 -13.42 -18.73 0.13
N GLN A 5 -12.96 -17.58 0.62
CA GLN A 5 -13.78 -16.38 0.69
C GLN A 5 -13.94 -15.82 -0.73
N LYS A 6 -15.08 -16.13 -1.36
CA LYS A 6 -15.53 -15.44 -2.56
C LYS A 6 -15.92 -14.00 -2.20
N VAL A 7 -15.16 -13.04 -2.70
CA VAL A 7 -15.52 -11.63 -2.68
C VAL A 7 -16.05 -11.28 -4.07
N ASN A 8 -17.36 -11.08 -4.18
CA ASN A 8 -17.99 -10.70 -5.45
C ASN A 8 -17.79 -9.20 -5.71
N CYS A 9 -16.99 -8.86 -6.71
CA CYS A 9 -17.01 -7.57 -7.38
C CYS A 9 -16.92 -7.83 -8.90
N THR A 10 -17.89 -7.31 -9.65
CA THR A 10 -18.06 -7.55 -11.09
C THR A 10 -16.94 -6.89 -11.91
N LEU A 11 -15.86 -7.62 -12.16
CA LEU A 11 -14.89 -7.48 -13.24
C LEU A 11 -13.98 -8.71 -13.13
N GLY A 12 -14.21 -9.71 -13.98
CA GLY A 12 -13.50 -11.00 -14.10
C GLY A 12 -12.72 -11.46 -12.86
N ASP A 13 -13.29 -12.38 -12.07
CA ASP A 13 -12.75 -12.94 -10.83
C ASP A 13 -11.20 -12.92 -10.76
N ILE A 14 -10.65 -11.85 -10.19
CA ILE A 14 -9.21 -11.72 -10.01
C ILE A 14 -8.82 -12.62 -8.86
N PHE A 15 -8.36 -13.83 -9.19
CA PHE A 15 -7.89 -14.78 -8.19
C PHE A 15 -6.54 -14.32 -7.65
N LEU A 16 -6.56 -13.59 -6.52
CA LEU A 16 -5.37 -13.29 -5.75
C LEU A 16 -4.96 -14.56 -5.00
N SER A 17 -3.73 -15.04 -5.24
CA SER A 17 -3.25 -16.24 -4.55
C SER A 17 -3.11 -16.00 -3.04
N PRO A 18 -3.38 -16.99 -2.18
CA PRO A 18 -3.16 -16.86 -0.74
C PRO A 18 -1.72 -16.44 -0.40
N ALA A 19 -0.73 -17.00 -1.10
CA ALA A 19 0.68 -16.65 -0.95
C ALA A 19 0.99 -15.19 -1.33
N PHE A 20 0.23 -14.59 -2.26
CA PHE A 20 0.33 -13.16 -2.54
C PHE A 20 -0.19 -12.34 -1.34
N ILE A 21 -1.38 -12.69 -0.84
CA ILE A 21 -2.05 -11.94 0.24
C ILE A 21 -1.23 -11.97 1.54
N GLU A 22 -0.57 -13.08 1.86
CA GLU A 22 0.26 -13.24 3.06
C GLU A 22 1.49 -12.31 3.14
N GLN A 23 1.88 -11.70 2.02
CA GLN A 23 2.92 -10.67 1.99
C GLN A 23 2.46 -9.34 2.61
N PHE A 24 1.15 -9.16 2.82
CA PHE A 24 0.58 -7.96 3.40
C PHE A 24 -0.12 -8.26 4.74
N PRO A 25 -0.01 -7.36 5.74
CA PRO A 25 0.72 -6.10 5.70
C PRO A 25 2.25 -6.31 5.77
N ILE A 26 2.99 -5.30 5.33
CA ILE A 26 4.44 -5.22 5.42
C ILE A 26 4.82 -4.88 6.86
N LEU A 27 5.66 -5.74 7.45
CA LEU A 27 6.00 -5.75 8.88
C LEU A 27 7.39 -5.17 9.18
N ASN A 28 8.28 -5.17 8.20
CA ASN A 28 9.68 -4.77 8.34
C ASN A 28 10.32 -4.49 6.97
N SER A 29 11.58 -4.05 7.02
CA SER A 29 12.38 -3.69 5.85
C SER A 29 12.69 -4.87 4.94
N ASP A 30 12.87 -6.07 5.47
CA ASP A 30 13.15 -7.26 4.65
C ASP A 30 11.93 -7.65 3.81
N ARG A 31 10.74 -7.64 4.39
CA ARG A 31 9.49 -7.86 3.65
C ARG A 31 9.24 -6.76 2.63
N PHE A 32 9.58 -5.51 2.95
CA PHE A 32 9.49 -4.42 1.99
C PHE A 32 10.43 -4.63 0.79
N LYS A 33 11.70 -4.99 1.03
CA LYS A 33 12.66 -5.32 -0.03
C LYS A 33 12.18 -6.49 -0.89
N LEU A 34 11.59 -7.53 -0.28
CA LEU A 34 10.99 -8.63 -1.03
C LEU A 34 9.88 -8.14 -1.98
N VAL A 35 8.97 -7.28 -1.50
CA VAL A 35 7.91 -6.71 -2.34
C VAL A 35 8.49 -5.86 -3.48
N GLU A 36 9.50 -5.03 -3.19
CA GLU A 36 10.18 -4.21 -4.21
C GLU A 36 10.88 -5.09 -5.27
N ASP A 37 11.54 -6.17 -4.84
CA ASP A 37 12.19 -7.12 -5.73
C ASP A 37 11.18 -7.79 -6.67
N ARG A 38 10.02 -8.21 -6.16
CA ARG A 38 8.96 -8.77 -6.99
C ARG A 38 8.35 -7.76 -7.95
N ILE A 39 8.16 -6.52 -7.50
CA ILE A 39 7.70 -5.44 -8.40
C ILE A 39 8.67 -5.24 -9.56
N LEU A 40 9.97 -5.38 -9.33
CA LEU A 40 11.00 -5.20 -10.35
C LEU A 40 11.14 -6.43 -11.28
N ASN A 41 11.09 -7.63 -10.72
CA ASN A 41 11.51 -8.86 -11.40
C ASN A 41 10.34 -9.77 -11.85
N GLU A 42 9.13 -9.59 -11.31
CA GLU A 42 7.96 -10.40 -11.62
C GLU A 42 6.91 -9.57 -12.37
N PRO A 43 6.80 -9.68 -13.71
CA PRO A 43 5.90 -8.85 -14.52
C PRO A 43 4.42 -8.94 -14.11
N GLU A 44 3.98 -10.12 -13.65
CA GLU A 44 2.61 -10.38 -13.20
C GLU A 44 2.31 -9.79 -11.81
N TYR A 45 3.34 -9.41 -11.05
CA TYR A 45 3.17 -8.94 -9.68
C TYR A 45 2.51 -7.55 -9.63
N VAL A 46 2.88 -6.65 -10.55
CA VAL A 46 2.29 -5.29 -10.60
C VAL A 46 0.79 -5.32 -10.93
N PRO A 47 0.31 -6.07 -11.94
CA PRO A 47 -1.13 -6.27 -12.17
C PRO A 47 -1.86 -6.89 -10.97
N GLN A 48 -1.27 -7.89 -10.30
CA GLN A 48 -1.86 -8.52 -9.11
C GLN A 48 -1.96 -7.53 -7.95
N LEU A 49 -0.90 -6.78 -7.68
CA LEU A 49 -0.88 -5.72 -6.68
C LEU A 49 -1.88 -4.62 -6.99
N GLY A 50 -1.95 -4.19 -8.26
CA GLY A 50 -2.93 -3.21 -8.70
C GLY A 50 -4.37 -3.68 -8.46
N SER A 51 -4.65 -4.94 -8.79
CA SER A 51 -5.95 -5.58 -8.56
C SER A 51 -6.29 -5.66 -7.08
N PHE A 52 -5.34 -6.08 -6.24
CA PHE A 52 -5.50 -6.11 -4.80
C PHE A 52 -5.80 -4.72 -4.22
N ILE A 53 -5.06 -3.69 -4.63
CA ILE A 53 -5.28 -2.31 -4.20
C ILE A 53 -6.69 -1.84 -4.58
N LYS A 54 -7.15 -2.14 -5.81
CA LYS A 54 -8.51 -1.78 -6.27
C LYS A 54 -9.62 -2.35 -5.40
N THR A 55 -9.42 -3.52 -4.78
CA THR A 55 -10.43 -4.13 -3.89
C THR A 55 -10.68 -3.38 -2.58
N ILE A 56 -9.76 -2.50 -2.15
CA ILE A 56 -9.83 -1.84 -0.84
C ILE A 56 -10.88 -0.72 -0.81
N GLY A 57 -10.95 0.04 -1.90
CA GLY A 57 -11.84 1.18 -2.10
C GLY A 57 -11.71 2.30 -1.06
N GLY A 58 -12.51 3.35 -1.25
CA GLY A 58 -12.61 4.46 -0.31
C GLY A 58 -13.66 5.48 -0.74
N THR A 59 -14.09 6.33 0.19
CA THR A 59 -15.15 7.30 -0.07
C THR A 59 -14.68 8.51 -0.88
N ASN A 60 -13.38 8.77 -0.89
CA ASN A 60 -12.70 9.80 -1.69
C ASN A 60 -11.21 9.45 -1.81
N LEU A 61 -10.46 10.22 -2.62
CA LEU A 61 -9.03 10.00 -2.88
C LEU A 61 -8.23 9.86 -1.60
N LYS A 62 -8.31 10.83 -0.69
CA LYS A 62 -7.58 10.82 0.59
C LYS A 62 -7.93 9.60 1.43
N ASN A 63 -9.22 9.30 1.59
CA ASN A 63 -9.67 8.16 2.37
C ASN A 63 -9.19 6.83 1.77
N ASN A 64 -9.24 6.70 0.44
CA ASN A 64 -8.78 5.51 -0.26
C ASN A 64 -7.27 5.30 -0.08
N VAL A 65 -6.45 6.33 -0.30
CA VAL A 65 -4.99 6.26 -0.05
C VAL A 65 -4.70 5.83 1.39
N ILE A 66 -5.36 6.43 2.39
CA ILE A 66 -5.16 6.05 3.81
C ILE A 66 -5.54 4.59 4.07
N ARG A 67 -6.65 4.10 3.49
CA ARG A 67 -7.09 2.71 3.63
C ARG A 67 -6.12 1.75 2.97
N ILE A 68 -5.61 2.08 1.78
CA ILE A 68 -4.59 1.31 1.08
C ILE A 68 -3.32 1.20 1.93
N LEU A 69 -2.77 2.33 2.40
CA LEU A 69 -1.57 2.33 3.24
C LEU A 69 -1.77 1.49 4.50
N SER A 70 -2.93 1.61 5.16
CA SER A 70 -3.23 0.85 6.39
C SER A 70 -3.40 -0.64 6.15
N LYS A 71 -3.76 -1.06 4.93
CA LYS A 71 -3.86 -2.47 4.53
C LYS A 71 -2.49 -3.04 4.15
N LEU A 72 -1.65 -2.24 3.50
CA LEU A 72 -0.36 -2.68 2.97
C LEU A 72 0.78 -2.58 3.97
N ILE A 73 0.73 -1.66 4.94
CA ILE A 73 1.86 -1.34 5.83
C ILE A 73 1.36 -1.31 7.28
N THR A 74 2.02 -2.04 8.17
CA THR A 74 1.69 -1.99 9.60
C THR A 74 2.08 -0.65 10.23
N ASN A 75 1.36 -0.23 11.27
CA ASN A 75 1.72 0.99 12.01
C ASN A 75 3.13 0.88 12.62
N GLN A 76 3.52 -0.31 13.10
CA GLN A 76 4.87 -0.55 13.64
C GLN A 76 5.95 -0.27 12.59
N TYR A 77 5.81 -0.80 11.38
CA TYR A 77 6.78 -0.59 10.32
C TYR A 77 6.72 0.84 9.75
N ALA A 78 5.52 1.44 9.69
CA ALA A 78 5.36 2.81 9.23
C ALA A 78 6.11 3.83 10.08
N ILE A 79 6.40 3.53 11.36
CA ILE A 79 7.21 4.40 12.24
C ILE A 79 8.66 4.52 11.74
N THR A 80 9.22 3.45 11.19
CA THR A 80 10.61 3.41 10.68
C THR A 80 10.69 3.83 9.21
N CYS A 81 9.56 4.26 8.63
CA CYS A 81 9.46 4.70 7.24
C CYS A 81 9.35 6.23 7.16
N SER A 82 9.91 6.81 6.10
CA SER A 82 9.64 8.20 5.76
C SER A 82 9.51 8.39 4.25
N TRP A 83 8.88 9.49 3.85
CA TRP A 83 8.74 9.81 2.44
C TRP A 83 10.09 10.07 1.76
N THR A 84 10.96 10.86 2.40
CA THR A 84 12.23 11.33 1.80
C THR A 84 13.46 10.55 2.27
N GLY A 85 13.31 9.63 3.21
CA GLY A 85 14.43 8.95 3.88
C GLY A 85 15.03 9.75 5.04
N ARG A 86 14.46 10.92 5.38
CA ARG A 86 14.99 11.79 6.45
C ARG A 86 14.25 11.57 7.76
N GLY A 87 15.01 11.54 8.86
CA GLY A 87 14.47 11.49 10.22
C GLY A 87 15.36 10.65 11.15
N LYS A 88 15.05 10.68 12.45
CA LYS A 88 15.70 9.81 13.43
C LYS A 88 15.05 8.43 13.37
N ASN A 89 15.85 7.37 13.40
CA ASN A 89 15.39 5.97 13.36
C ASN A 89 14.53 5.64 12.11
N ILE A 90 14.91 6.22 10.97
CA ILE A 90 14.29 5.93 9.68
C ILE A 90 15.20 4.96 8.93
N ASP A 91 14.64 3.80 8.61
CA ASP A 91 15.35 2.71 7.93
C ASP A 91 14.89 2.55 6.48
N THR A 92 13.75 3.14 6.11
CA THR A 92 13.17 2.97 4.77
C THR A 92 12.62 4.28 4.22
N ARG A 93 13.03 4.58 2.99
CA ARG A 93 12.49 5.67 2.17
C ARG A 93 11.41 5.09 1.25
N LEU A 94 10.21 5.69 1.26
CA LEU A 94 9.08 5.21 0.47
C LEU A 94 8.81 6.03 -0.81
N GLY A 95 9.19 7.31 -0.85
CA GLY A 95 8.65 8.26 -1.84
C GLY A 95 8.87 7.90 -3.32
N ASP A 96 9.92 7.15 -3.62
CA ASP A 96 10.31 6.69 -4.96
C ASP A 96 10.25 5.15 -5.12
N SER A 97 9.66 4.44 -4.16
CA SER A 97 9.52 2.98 -4.21
C SER A 97 8.56 2.50 -5.30
N GLY A 98 8.80 1.28 -5.79
CA GLY A 98 7.90 0.58 -6.70
C GLY A 98 6.50 0.40 -6.11
N LEU A 99 6.41 0.15 -4.80
CA LEU A 99 5.15 0.07 -4.06
C LEU A 99 4.37 1.39 -4.13
N MET A 100 5.02 2.53 -3.85
CA MET A 100 4.35 3.83 -3.92
C MET A 100 3.93 4.17 -5.35
N ASN A 101 4.76 3.86 -6.36
CA ASN A 101 4.41 4.04 -7.76
C ASN A 101 3.20 3.19 -8.17
N SER A 102 3.12 1.95 -7.69
CA SER A 102 1.97 1.07 -7.94
C SER A 102 0.68 1.63 -7.33
N ILE A 103 0.72 2.09 -6.08
CA ILE A 103 -0.42 2.75 -5.43
C ILE A 103 -0.82 4.02 -6.19
N LYS A 104 0.17 4.84 -6.58
CA LYS A 104 -0.03 6.09 -7.31
C LYS A 104 -0.77 5.83 -8.63
N ASN A 105 -0.33 4.83 -9.40
CA ASN A 105 -0.95 4.47 -10.67
C ASN A 105 -2.40 4.02 -10.51
N VAL A 106 -2.69 3.16 -9.52
CA VAL A 106 -4.07 2.71 -9.24
C VAL A 106 -4.97 3.87 -8.82
N ILE A 107 -4.47 4.76 -7.95
CA ILE A 107 -5.24 5.92 -7.49
C ILE A 107 -5.51 6.89 -8.64
N LYS A 108 -4.54 7.10 -9.52
CA LYS A 108 -4.70 7.93 -10.73
C LYS A 108 -5.74 7.34 -11.69
N GLU A 109 -5.81 6.01 -11.80
CA GLU A 109 -6.83 5.33 -12.61
C GLU A 109 -8.24 5.52 -12.01
N ILE A 110 -8.40 5.34 -10.69
CA ILE A 110 -9.70 5.44 -10.01
C ILE A 110 -10.21 6.90 -9.96
N TYR A 111 -9.32 7.86 -9.72
CA TYR A 111 -9.67 9.27 -9.49
C TYR A 111 -9.11 10.20 -10.57
N SER A 112 -9.14 9.78 -11.83
CA SER A 112 -8.50 10.45 -12.97
C SER A 112 -8.81 11.96 -13.09
N ASN A 113 -10.02 12.38 -12.73
CA ASN A 113 -10.47 13.78 -12.83
C ASN A 113 -10.06 14.67 -11.65
N SER A 114 -9.69 14.10 -10.50
CA SER A 114 -9.37 14.86 -9.28
C SER A 114 -7.97 14.58 -8.73
N TYR A 115 -7.25 13.62 -9.32
CA TYR A 115 -5.92 13.26 -8.89
C TYR A 115 -4.89 14.35 -9.19
N THR A 116 -4.01 14.63 -8.21
CA THR A 116 -2.77 15.37 -8.44
C THR A 116 -1.63 14.72 -7.67
N ASP A 117 -0.41 14.78 -8.24
CA ASP A 117 0.79 14.30 -7.55
C ASP A 117 0.98 15.00 -6.20
N SER A 118 0.75 16.32 -6.15
CA SER A 118 0.87 17.11 -4.92
C SER A 118 -0.08 16.65 -3.81
N GLU A 119 -1.30 16.24 -4.13
CA GLU A 119 -2.23 15.73 -3.13
C GLU A 119 -1.77 14.39 -2.57
N PHE A 120 -1.36 13.46 -3.44
CA PHE A 120 -0.80 12.17 -3.02
C PHE A 120 0.44 12.34 -2.13
N GLU A 121 1.35 13.23 -2.54
CA GLU A 121 2.58 13.59 -1.84
C GLU A 121 2.34 14.38 -0.55
N LYS A 122 1.12 14.86 -0.29
CA LYS A 122 0.72 15.38 1.03
C LYS A 122 0.11 14.29 1.91
N ILE A 123 -0.72 13.42 1.35
CA ILE A 123 -1.45 12.39 2.10
C ILE A 123 -0.50 11.34 2.68
N VAL A 124 0.41 10.79 1.86
CA VAL A 124 1.28 9.68 2.33
C VAL A 124 2.21 10.14 3.45
N PRO A 125 2.93 11.27 3.35
CA PRO A 125 3.82 11.71 4.44
C PRO A 125 3.05 12.11 5.70
N ASP A 126 1.86 12.71 5.56
CA ASP A 126 0.99 13.02 6.70
C ASP A 126 0.53 11.73 7.41
N TRP A 127 0.18 10.69 6.66
CA TRP A 127 -0.11 9.38 7.22
C TRP A 127 1.12 8.78 7.93
N LEU A 128 2.31 8.84 7.35
CA LEU A 128 3.54 8.34 8.00
C LEU A 128 3.86 9.09 9.30
N ARG A 129 3.72 10.42 9.32
CA ARG A 129 3.94 11.25 10.51
C ARG A 129 3.11 10.79 11.71
N HIS A 130 1.87 10.37 11.47
CA HIS A 130 0.96 9.91 12.51
C HIS A 130 1.10 8.41 12.85
N ALA A 131 2.07 7.69 12.27
CA ALA A 131 2.25 6.25 12.49
C ALA A 131 2.47 5.90 13.96
N ASN A 132 3.31 6.65 14.68
CA ASN A 132 3.58 6.40 16.10
C ASN A 132 2.34 6.61 16.98
N THR A 133 1.55 7.65 16.69
CA THR A 133 0.27 7.90 17.37
C THR A 133 -0.73 6.78 17.09
N ARG A 134 -0.83 6.31 15.84
CA ARG A 134 -1.70 5.18 15.49
C ARG A 134 -1.27 3.90 16.20
N PHE A 135 0.03 3.59 16.20
CA PHE A 135 0.56 2.40 16.86
C PHE A 135 0.28 2.39 18.37
N SER A 136 0.50 3.52 19.03
CA SER A 136 0.25 3.66 20.47
C SER A 136 -1.22 3.51 20.87
N ARG A 137 -2.17 3.79 19.95
CA ARG A 137 -3.62 3.64 20.19
C ARG A 137 -4.14 2.22 19.96
N THR A 138 -3.41 1.42 19.20
CA THR A 138 -3.74 0.02 18.89
C THR A 138 -3.06 -0.98 19.82
N LYS A 139 -2.24 -0.49 20.76
CA LYS A 139 -1.54 -1.28 21.77
C LYS A 139 -2.47 -1.69 22.91
#